data_AF-A0A1I6DTW2-F1
#
_entry.id   AF-A0A1I6DTW2-F1
#
_cell.length_a   1.000
_cell.length_b   1.000
_cell.length_c   1.000
_cell.angle_alpha   90.00
_cell.angle_beta   90.00
_cell.angle_gamma   90.00
#
_symmetry.space_group_name_H-M   'P 1'
#
loop_
_entity.id
_entity.type
_entity.pdbx_description
1 polymer ?
#
loop_
_entity_poly.entity_id
_entity_poly.type
_entity_poly.pdbx_seq_one_letter_code
_entity_poly.pdbx_strand_id
1 'polypeptide(L)'
;MQVKPRTAALIAALVLLASGCSGFQEQAGVGECAKQVDLNDTNVEMAEVDCSSQEAVYRVSSRERRTMCPTGDYLTESSGRSRTNGKTRLCYVLNVQEGDCLKPVNQYFERVACGTGTRKVAKVVDGESDRALCNGDDAKTYSQPVKTICITN
;
A
#
# COMPACT_ATOMS: atom_id res chain seq x y z
N MET A 1 66.92 -11.94 15.95
CA MET A 1 66.30 -11.79 14.61
C MET A 1 64.89 -12.39 14.73
N GLN A 2 63.82 -11.72 15.19
CA GLN A 2 63.00 -10.67 14.52
C GLN A 2 62.90 -10.94 13.01
N VAL A 3 61.74 -11.13 12.34
CA VAL A 3 60.56 -10.24 12.13
C VAL A 3 59.42 -11.15 11.56
N LYS A 4 58.20 -11.28 12.12
CA LYS A 4 56.94 -10.46 12.02
C LYS A 4 55.83 -11.16 11.18
N PRO A 5 54.53 -11.04 11.56
CA PRO A 5 53.46 -11.93 11.14
C PRO A 5 52.81 -11.51 9.82
N ARG A 6 52.28 -12.49 9.07
CA ARG A 6 51.43 -12.23 7.90
C ARG A 6 50.01 -11.97 8.36
N THR A 7 49.70 -10.69 8.42
CA THR A 7 48.38 -10.07 8.55
C THR A 7 47.35 -10.76 7.66
N ALA A 8 46.31 -11.35 8.26
CA ALA A 8 45.09 -11.73 7.55
C ALA A 8 44.28 -10.47 7.28
N ALA A 9 44.25 -10.01 6.02
CA ALA A 9 43.39 -8.94 5.59
C ALA A 9 41.96 -9.47 5.46
N LEU A 10 41.09 -9.06 6.38
CA LEU A 10 39.63 -9.19 6.25
C LEU A 10 39.17 -8.23 5.14
N ILE A 11 38.87 -8.77 3.97
CA ILE A 11 38.20 -8.01 2.90
C ILE A 11 36.70 -8.08 3.19
N ALA A 12 36.17 -7.04 3.86
CA ALA A 12 34.73 -6.82 3.93
C ALA A 12 34.27 -6.21 2.60
N ALA A 13 33.66 -7.03 1.74
CA ALA A 13 32.99 -6.54 0.54
C ALA A 13 31.62 -5.99 0.92
N LEU A 14 31.55 -4.70 1.20
CA LEU A 14 30.30 -3.96 1.32
C LEU A 14 29.80 -3.65 -0.10
N VAL A 15 28.94 -4.51 -0.62
CA VAL A 15 28.26 -4.26 -1.90
C VAL A 15 27.05 -3.36 -1.61
N LEU A 16 27.25 -2.05 -1.65
CA LEU A 16 26.16 -1.08 -1.72
C LEU A 16 25.66 -1.02 -3.17
N LEU A 17 24.64 -1.82 -3.48
CA LEU A 17 23.84 -1.62 -4.69
C LEU A 17 22.91 -0.43 -4.46
N ALA A 18 23.43 0.78 -4.66
CA ALA A 18 22.59 1.95 -4.88
C ALA A 18 22.12 1.90 -6.34
N SER A 19 21.08 1.12 -6.62
CA SER A 19 20.35 1.19 -7.88
C SER A 19 19.50 2.46 -7.89
N GLY A 20 20.14 3.59 -8.20
CA GLY A 20 19.45 4.77 -8.69
C GLY A 20 19.03 4.51 -10.13
N CYS A 21 17.75 4.20 -10.35
CA CYS A 21 17.16 4.11 -11.68
C CYS A 21 16.12 5.21 -11.88
N SER A 22 16.24 5.86 -13.03
CA SER A 22 15.49 7.00 -13.53
C SER A 22 13.97 6.81 -13.48
N GLY A 23 13.27 7.73 -12.78
CA GLY A 23 12.02 8.40 -13.19
C GLY A 23 10.86 7.65 -13.86
N PHE A 24 10.78 6.33 -13.78
CA PHE A 24 9.62 5.56 -14.21
C PHE A 24 8.95 5.02 -12.95
N GLN A 25 7.81 5.59 -12.57
CA GLN A 25 7.00 5.04 -11.48
C GLN A 25 6.38 3.74 -11.98
N GLU A 26 6.84 2.61 -11.45
CA GLU A 26 6.31 1.30 -11.80
C GLU A 26 4.91 1.13 -11.20
N GLN A 27 4.00 0.52 -11.95
CA GLN A 27 2.66 0.20 -11.46
C GLN A 27 2.74 -1.08 -10.62
N ALA A 28 2.33 -1.00 -9.36
CA ALA A 28 2.34 -2.14 -8.45
C ALA A 28 1.57 -3.37 -8.99
N GLY A 29 2.20 -4.54 -8.84
CA GLY A 29 1.66 -5.87 -9.04
C GLY A 29 0.82 -6.36 -7.85
N VAL A 30 0.14 -7.49 -8.02
CA VAL A 30 -0.68 -8.10 -6.95
C VAL A 30 0.21 -8.48 -5.78
N GLY A 31 -0.15 -8.02 -4.58
CA GLY A 31 0.61 -8.23 -3.36
C GLY A 31 1.65 -7.16 -3.06
N GLU A 32 1.92 -6.23 -3.98
CA GLU A 32 2.84 -5.10 -3.78
C GLU A 32 2.11 -3.88 -3.20
N CYS A 33 2.88 -3.01 -2.55
CA CYS A 33 2.36 -1.80 -1.96
C CYS A 33 2.47 -0.63 -2.91
N ALA A 34 1.55 0.32 -2.74
CA ALA A 34 1.45 1.47 -3.61
C ALA A 34 1.11 2.73 -2.82
N LYS A 35 1.49 3.86 -3.42
CA LYS A 35 1.12 5.20 -3.00
C LYS A 35 0.47 5.95 -4.15
N GLN A 36 -0.30 6.96 -3.83
CA GLN A 36 -0.88 7.88 -4.81
C GLN A 36 0.22 8.61 -5.56
N VAL A 37 0.03 8.81 -6.86
CA VAL A 37 0.91 9.65 -7.68
C VAL A 37 0.54 11.14 -7.52
N ASP A 38 -0.76 11.46 -7.64
CA ASP A 38 -1.28 12.81 -7.44
C ASP A 38 -2.54 12.77 -6.57
N LEU A 39 -2.50 13.46 -5.43
CA LEU A 39 -3.62 13.56 -4.51
C LEU A 39 -4.76 14.42 -5.06
N ASN A 40 -4.49 15.29 -6.05
CA ASN A 40 -5.47 16.20 -6.65
C ASN A 40 -6.16 15.63 -7.89
N ASP A 41 -5.67 14.51 -8.44
CA ASP A 41 -6.32 13.87 -9.58
C ASP A 41 -7.58 13.12 -9.13
N THR A 42 -8.63 13.29 -9.91
CA THR A 42 -9.87 12.52 -9.81
C THR A 42 -9.72 11.09 -10.33
N ASN A 43 -8.77 10.86 -11.25
CA ASN A 43 -8.38 9.53 -11.65
C ASN A 43 -7.47 8.91 -10.60
N VAL A 44 -7.76 7.67 -10.23
CA VAL A 44 -6.87 6.89 -9.37
C VAL A 44 -5.66 6.49 -10.17
N GLU A 45 -4.49 6.96 -9.77
CA GLU A 45 -3.19 6.54 -10.28
C GLU A 45 -2.25 6.27 -9.09
N MET A 46 -1.70 5.06 -9.08
CA MET A 46 -0.88 4.56 -7.99
C MET A 46 0.49 4.13 -8.50
N ALA A 47 1.54 4.47 -7.75
CA ALA A 47 2.90 4.01 -7.99
C ALA A 47 3.31 3.00 -6.93
N GLU A 48 4.09 2.00 -7.34
CA GLU A 48 4.73 1.07 -6.42
C GLU A 48 5.63 1.80 -5.43
N VAL A 49 5.61 1.32 -4.19
CA VAL A 49 6.50 1.75 -3.12
C VAL A 49 6.82 0.56 -2.22
N ASP A 50 7.98 0.60 -1.57
CA ASP A 50 8.35 -0.40 -0.57
C ASP A 50 7.27 -0.48 0.53
N CYS A 51 6.78 -1.68 0.83
CA CYS A 51 5.71 -1.90 1.81
C CYS A 51 6.05 -1.45 3.25
N SER A 52 7.33 -1.28 3.57
CA SER A 52 7.80 -0.73 4.85
C SER A 52 7.84 0.80 4.88
N SER A 53 7.67 1.47 3.73
CA SER A 53 7.61 2.92 3.65
C SER A 53 6.37 3.47 4.36
N GLN A 54 6.52 4.65 4.96
CA GLN A 54 5.39 5.39 5.53
C GLN A 54 4.33 5.73 4.48
N GLU A 55 4.74 5.91 3.22
CA GLU A 55 3.86 6.25 2.09
C GLU A 55 3.05 5.03 1.59
N ALA A 56 3.39 3.81 2.01
CA ALA A 56 2.76 2.56 1.57
C ALA A 56 1.39 2.34 2.24
N VAL A 57 0.42 3.22 1.97
CA VAL A 57 -0.92 3.16 2.59
C VAL A 57 -1.84 2.14 1.91
N TYR A 58 -1.48 1.69 0.71
CA TYR A 58 -2.29 0.79 -0.09
C TYR A 58 -1.50 -0.44 -0.53
N ARG A 59 -2.23 -1.53 -0.76
CA ARG A 59 -1.69 -2.78 -1.32
C ARG A 59 -2.61 -3.30 -2.39
N VAL A 60 -2.05 -3.77 -3.51
CA VAL A 60 -2.84 -4.39 -4.58
C VAL A 60 -3.32 -5.76 -4.11
N SER A 61 -4.64 -5.95 -4.03
CA SER A 61 -5.24 -7.23 -3.64
C SER A 61 -5.53 -8.14 -4.81
N SER A 62 -6.04 -7.58 -5.92
CA SER A 62 -6.36 -8.33 -7.12
C SER A 62 -6.25 -7.46 -8.38
N ARG A 63 -6.18 -8.16 -9.52
CA ARG A 63 -6.20 -7.57 -10.85
C ARG A 63 -7.35 -8.18 -11.63
N GLU A 64 -8.35 -7.36 -11.91
CA GLU A 64 -9.58 -7.78 -12.56
C GLU A 64 -9.56 -7.42 -14.05
N ARG A 65 -9.97 -8.37 -14.90
CA ARG A 65 -10.06 -8.15 -16.35
C ARG A 65 -11.52 -8.15 -16.76
N ARG A 66 -11.98 -7.02 -17.32
CA ARG A 66 -13.37 -6.83 -17.80
C ARG A 66 -14.45 -6.93 -16.70
N THR A 67 -14.08 -7.21 -15.46
CA THR A 67 -14.93 -7.26 -14.27
C THR A 67 -14.62 -6.10 -13.32
N MET A 68 -15.50 -5.87 -12.35
CA MET A 68 -15.27 -4.93 -11.24
C MET A 68 -14.44 -5.60 -10.15
N CYS A 69 -13.90 -4.80 -9.22
CA CYS A 69 -13.31 -5.33 -8.00
C CYS A 69 -14.30 -6.22 -7.22
N PRO A 70 -13.80 -7.16 -6.41
CA PRO A 70 -14.65 -7.96 -5.52
C PRO A 70 -15.50 -7.06 -4.60
N THR A 71 -16.47 -7.67 -3.92
CA THR A 71 -17.31 -6.94 -2.95
C THR A 71 -16.44 -6.37 -1.83
N GLY A 72 -16.56 -5.06 -1.59
CA GLY A 72 -15.82 -4.38 -0.55
C GLY A 72 -15.48 -2.94 -0.91
N ASP A 73 -14.69 -2.30 -0.06
CA ASP A 73 -14.34 -0.89 -0.07
C ASP A 73 -13.00 -0.64 -0.80
N TYR A 74 -12.78 -1.35 -1.91
CA TYR A 74 -11.56 -1.25 -2.70
C TYR A 74 -11.42 0.13 -3.34
N LEU A 75 -10.23 0.72 -3.21
CA LEU A 75 -9.83 1.79 -4.12
C LEU A 75 -9.53 1.16 -5.48
N THR A 76 -10.09 1.72 -6.56
CA THR A 76 -10.03 1.10 -7.90
C THR A 76 -9.28 1.98 -8.88
N GLU A 77 -8.14 1.51 -9.36
CA GLU A 77 -7.46 2.09 -10.53
C GLU A 77 -7.93 1.35 -11.79
N SER A 78 -8.35 2.10 -12.81
CA SER A 78 -8.76 1.52 -14.09
C SER A 78 -7.74 1.87 -15.18
N SER A 79 -7.00 0.89 -15.68
CA SER A 79 -6.18 1.07 -16.87
C SER A 79 -6.99 0.76 -18.13
N GLY A 80 -6.97 1.68 -19.10
CA GLY A 80 -7.75 1.54 -20.32
C GLY A 80 -7.10 2.22 -21.52
N ARG A 81 -6.55 1.44 -22.45
CA ARG A 81 -6.31 1.91 -23.84
C ARG A 81 -6.61 0.91 -24.96
N SER A 82 -7.03 -0.33 -24.68
CA SER A 82 -7.33 -1.28 -25.77
C SER A 82 -8.79 -1.73 -25.76
N ARG A 83 -9.54 -1.32 -26.79
CA ARG A 83 -10.90 -1.85 -27.10
C ARG A 83 -10.88 -3.37 -27.31
N THR A 84 -9.72 -3.94 -27.65
CA THR A 84 -9.52 -5.37 -27.93
C THR A 84 -9.35 -6.20 -26.65
N ASN A 85 -8.66 -5.67 -25.63
CA ASN A 85 -8.33 -6.42 -24.41
C ASN A 85 -9.31 -6.16 -23.25
N GLY A 86 -10.07 -5.06 -23.31
CA GLY A 86 -10.99 -4.64 -22.25
C GLY A 86 -10.28 -3.88 -21.12
N LYS A 87 -11.05 -3.25 -20.22
CA LYS A 87 -10.50 -2.52 -19.08
C LYS A 87 -9.91 -3.49 -18.06
N THR A 88 -8.69 -3.21 -17.61
CA THR A 88 -8.08 -3.89 -16.46
C THR A 88 -8.25 -2.98 -15.25
N ARG A 89 -8.56 -3.57 -14.10
CA ARG A 89 -8.70 -2.85 -12.84
C ARG A 89 -7.74 -3.41 -11.82
N LEU A 90 -7.08 -2.53 -11.08
CA LEU A 90 -6.34 -2.87 -9.87
C LEU A 90 -7.19 -2.49 -8.67
N CYS A 91 -7.32 -3.44 -7.75
CA CYS A 91 -8.17 -3.33 -6.58
C CYS A 91 -7.28 -3.21 -5.35
N TYR A 92 -7.25 -2.04 -4.75
CA TYR A 92 -6.37 -1.76 -3.61
C TYR A 92 -7.13 -1.88 -2.30
N VAL A 93 -6.46 -2.47 -1.32
CA VAL A 93 -6.88 -2.49 0.08
C VAL A 93 -5.95 -1.59 0.88
N LEU A 94 -6.40 -1.13 2.04
CA LEU A 94 -5.52 -0.39 2.94
C LEU A 94 -4.44 -1.31 3.53
N ASN A 95 -3.20 -0.87 3.43
CA ASN A 95 -2.05 -1.42 4.12
C ASN A 95 -1.82 -0.62 5.41
N VAL A 96 -2.53 -0.98 6.48
CA VAL A 96 -2.51 -0.28 7.77
C VAL A 96 -2.51 -1.27 8.93
N GLN A 97 -2.11 -0.79 10.10
CA GLN A 97 -2.02 -1.49 11.36
C GLN A 97 -2.82 -0.73 12.42
N GLU A 98 -3.23 -1.43 13.48
CA GLU A 98 -3.86 -0.79 14.63
C GLU A 98 -2.94 0.29 15.21
N GLY A 99 -3.52 1.46 15.50
CA GLY A 99 -2.79 2.61 16.00
C GLY A 99 -2.35 3.61 14.93
N ASP A 100 -2.36 3.24 13.65
CA ASP A 100 -2.03 4.17 12.56
C ASP A 100 -2.98 5.35 12.52
N CYS A 101 -2.43 6.53 12.24
CA CYS A 101 -3.20 7.74 12.01
C CYS A 101 -3.22 8.09 10.53
N LEU A 102 -4.42 8.36 10.05
CA LEU A 102 -4.75 8.57 8.65
C LEU A 102 -5.33 9.97 8.48
N LYS A 103 -4.87 10.69 7.46
CA LYS A 103 -5.48 11.91 6.99
C LYS A 103 -6.26 11.60 5.71
N PRO A 104 -7.59 11.78 5.69
CA PRO A 104 -8.35 11.64 4.46
C PRO A 104 -8.01 12.80 3.50
N VAL A 105 -7.70 12.48 2.25
CA VAL A 105 -7.44 13.45 1.18
C VAL A 105 -8.16 12.96 -0.07
N ASN A 106 -9.25 13.65 -0.44
CA ASN A 106 -10.16 13.20 -1.50
C ASN A 106 -10.65 11.76 -1.25
N GLN A 107 -10.43 10.84 -2.19
CA GLN A 107 -10.74 9.41 -2.05
C GLN A 107 -9.64 8.60 -1.35
N TYR A 108 -8.53 9.24 -0.98
CA TYR A 108 -7.33 8.60 -0.45
C TYR A 108 -7.17 8.80 1.06
N PHE A 109 -6.27 8.00 1.62
CA PHE A 109 -5.72 8.19 2.94
C PHE A 109 -4.21 8.36 2.84
N GLU A 110 -3.68 9.31 3.59
CA GLU A 110 -2.25 9.43 3.87
C GLU A 110 -1.99 8.97 5.30
N ARG A 111 -0.94 8.18 5.51
CA ARG A 111 -0.47 7.86 6.86
C ARG A 111 0.33 9.04 7.39
N VAL A 112 -0.07 9.56 8.56
CA VAL A 112 0.50 10.75 9.18
C VAL A 112 0.75 10.52 10.67
N ALA A 113 1.50 11.42 11.30
CA ALA A 113 1.58 11.44 12.76
C ALA A 113 0.19 11.75 13.36
N CYS A 114 -0.15 11.07 14.45
CA CYS A 114 -1.41 11.29 15.16
C CYS A 114 -1.49 12.70 15.72
N GLY A 115 -2.64 13.34 15.55
CA GLY A 115 -2.88 14.67 16.07
C GLY A 115 -4.31 15.14 15.80
N THR A 116 -4.53 16.44 15.96
CA THR A 116 -5.85 17.04 15.72
C THR A 116 -6.25 16.88 14.26
N GLY A 117 -7.45 16.35 14.01
CA GLY A 117 -8.02 16.19 12.67
C GLY A 117 -7.53 14.96 11.90
N THR A 118 -6.78 14.06 12.54
CA THR A 118 -6.43 12.75 11.97
C THR A 118 -7.41 11.68 12.46
N ARG A 119 -7.62 10.65 11.66
CA ARG A 119 -8.46 9.50 11.98
C ARG A 119 -7.58 8.32 12.37
N LYS A 120 -7.94 7.56 13.40
CA LYS A 120 -7.09 6.46 13.90
C LYS A 120 -7.64 5.10 13.48
N VAL A 121 -6.77 4.20 13.04
CA VAL A 121 -7.11 2.79 12.85
C VAL A 121 -7.27 2.16 14.22
N ALA A 122 -8.52 1.94 14.62
CA ALA A 122 -8.88 1.43 15.93
C ALA A 122 -8.72 -0.09 16.02
N LYS A 123 -9.05 -0.80 14.92
CA LYS A 123 -9.04 -2.26 14.88
C LYS A 123 -8.78 -2.77 13.47
N VAL A 124 -8.05 -3.88 13.36
CA VAL A 124 -7.88 -4.62 12.11
C VAL A 124 -8.26 -6.09 12.36
N VAL A 125 -9.29 -6.57 11.67
CA VAL A 125 -9.76 -7.95 11.76
C VAL A 125 -9.48 -8.66 10.45
N ASP A 126 -8.63 -9.68 10.47
CA ASP A 126 -8.40 -10.58 9.35
C ASP A 126 -9.40 -11.73 9.36
N GLY A 127 -9.81 -12.22 8.18
CA GLY A 127 -10.71 -13.35 8.03
C GLY A 127 -12.20 -13.03 8.11
N GLU A 128 -12.58 -11.81 8.51
CA GLU A 128 -13.98 -11.38 8.60
C GLU A 128 -14.21 -10.06 7.85
N SER A 129 -15.24 -10.01 7.00
CA SER A 129 -15.68 -8.84 6.25
C SER A 129 -17.06 -8.42 6.75
N ASP A 130 -17.09 -7.79 7.92
CA ASP A 130 -18.32 -7.40 8.62
C ASP A 130 -18.15 -6.03 9.27
N ARG A 131 -18.92 -5.04 8.78
CA ARG A 131 -18.89 -3.67 9.30
C ARG A 131 -19.41 -3.57 10.73
N ALA A 132 -20.23 -4.52 11.20
CA ALA A 132 -20.76 -4.51 12.56
C ALA A 132 -19.64 -4.66 13.62
N LEU A 133 -18.49 -5.23 13.24
CA LEU A 133 -17.32 -5.38 14.11
C LEU A 133 -16.73 -4.03 14.57
N CYS A 134 -17.07 -2.93 13.89
CA CYS A 134 -16.59 -1.58 14.19
C CYS A 134 -17.49 -0.79 15.14
N ASN A 135 -18.59 -1.36 15.66
CA ASN A 135 -19.44 -0.76 16.70
C ASN A 135 -19.90 0.69 16.42
N GLY A 136 -20.13 1.04 15.15
CA GLY A 136 -20.56 2.37 14.73
C GLY A 136 -19.44 3.29 14.24
N ASP A 137 -18.17 2.89 14.39
CA ASP A 137 -17.05 3.56 13.72
C ASP A 137 -17.11 3.33 12.19
N ASP A 138 -16.37 4.14 11.42
CA ASP A 138 -16.21 3.89 9.98
C ASP A 138 -15.49 2.57 9.76
N ALA A 139 -15.96 1.82 8.76
CA ALA A 139 -15.49 0.48 8.48
C ALA A 139 -15.07 0.38 7.01
N LYS A 140 -13.87 -0.14 6.77
CA LYS A 140 -13.45 -0.63 5.45
C LYS A 140 -13.47 -2.15 5.46
N THR A 141 -14.27 -2.72 4.59
CA THR A 141 -14.47 -4.16 4.46
C THR A 141 -14.01 -4.64 3.11
N TYR A 142 -13.35 -5.80 3.07
CA TYR A 142 -12.80 -6.39 1.87
C TYR A 142 -13.11 -7.87 1.86
N SER A 143 -13.51 -8.42 0.72
CA SER A 143 -13.70 -9.87 0.55
C SER A 143 -12.42 -10.61 0.16
N GLN A 144 -11.40 -9.90 -0.29
CA GLN A 144 -10.11 -10.42 -0.77
C GLN A 144 -8.99 -9.40 -0.53
N PRO A 145 -8.05 -9.65 0.40
CA PRO A 145 -8.20 -10.61 1.49
C PRO A 145 -9.45 -10.30 2.33
N VAL A 146 -10.08 -11.32 2.90
CA VAL A 146 -11.23 -11.11 3.80
C VAL A 146 -10.74 -10.33 5.02
N LYS A 147 -11.23 -9.11 5.20
CA LYS A 147 -10.74 -8.19 6.22
C LYS A 147 -11.76 -7.09 6.55
N THR A 148 -11.74 -6.66 7.80
CA THR A 148 -12.41 -5.45 8.29
C THR A 148 -11.39 -4.52 8.96
N ILE A 149 -11.47 -3.23 8.67
CA ILE A 149 -10.65 -2.18 9.29
C ILE A 149 -11.59 -1.14 9.88
N CYS A 150 -11.47 -0.89 11.17
CA CYS A 150 -12.26 0.10 11.89
C CYS A 150 -11.44 1.39 12.05
N ILE A 151 -12.04 2.52 11.71
CA ILE A 151 -11.40 3.84 11.68
C ILE A 151 -12.24 4.83 12.50
N THR A 152 -11.71 5.22 13.66
CA THR A 152 -12.29 6.26 14.52
C THR A 152 -11.79 7.65 14.11
N ASN A 153 -12.55 8.68 14.48
CA ASN A 153 -12.06 10.05 14.51
C ASN A 153 -11.10 10.29 15.69
#